data_AF-A0A0H3VBS4-F1
#
_entry.id   AF-A0A0H3VBS4-F1
#
_cell.length_a   1.000
_cell.length_b   1.000
_cell.length_c   1.000
_cell.angle_alpha   90.00
_cell.angle_beta   90.00
_cell.angle_gamma   90.00
#
_symmetry.space_group_name_H-M   'P 1'
#
loop_
_entity.id
_entity.type
_entity.pdbx_description
1 polymer ?
#
loop_
_entity_poly.entity_id
_entity_poly.type
_entity_poly.pdbx_seq_one_letter_code
_entity_poly.pdbx_strand_id
1 'polypeptide(L)' 'FTVKGNPKPTLQWFYEGAILNESEYICTKIHVINQSEYHGCLQLDNPTHLNNGAYTLLAKNDYGEDEKRVDAHFMS' A
#
# COMPACT_ATOMS: atom_id res chain seq x y z
N PHE A 1 -2.19 -6.95 -1.61
CA PHE A 1 -3.40 -6.59 -0.86
C PHE A 1 -4.63 -6.75 -1.73
N THR A 2 -5.79 -6.88 -1.08
CA THR A 2 -7.10 -6.80 -1.71
C THR A 2 -7.91 -5.78 -0.94
N VAL A 3 -8.44 -4.76 -1.62
CA VAL A 3 -9.25 -3.70 -0.99
C VAL A 3 -10.60 -3.64 -1.68
N LYS A 4 -11.68 -3.61 -0.89
CA LYS A 4 -13.07 -3.51 -1.36
C LYS A 4 -13.72 -2.26 -0.79
N GLY A 5 -14.51 -1.54 -1.59
CA GLY A 5 -15.33 -0.43 -1.11
C GLY A 5 -16.22 0.18 -2.19
N ASN A 6 -17.37 0.73 -1.78
CA ASN A 6 -18.30 1.44 -2.65
C ASN A 6 -18.83 2.70 -1.92
N PRO A 7 -18.51 3.94 -2.35
CA PRO A 7 -17.61 4.30 -3.45
C PRO A 7 -16.23 3.68 -3.33
N LYS A 8 -15.58 3.55 -4.49
CA LYS A 8 -14.25 2.97 -4.60
C LYS A 8 -13.26 3.76 -3.74
N PRO A 9 -12.51 3.11 -2.84
CA PRO A 9 -11.66 3.83 -1.91
C PRO A 9 -10.42 4.39 -2.61
N THR A 10 -9.86 5.46 -2.06
CA THR A 10 -8.48 5.86 -2.33
C THR A 10 -7.53 5.05 -1.47
N LEU A 11 -6.31 4.84 -1.96
CA LEU A 11 -5.26 4.09 -1.29
C LEU A 11 -4.10 5.02 -0.95
N GLN A 12 -3.59 4.94 0.28
CA GLN A 12 -2.41 5.68 0.73
C GLN A 12 -1.50 4.76 1.54
N TRP A 13 -0.23 4.70 1.16
CA TRP A 13 0.79 3.99 1.95
C TRP A 13 1.48 4.91 2.94
N PHE A 14 1.89 4.32 4.06
CA PHE A 14 2.74 4.92 5.08
C PHE A 14 3.94 4.01 5.34
N TYR A 15 5.10 4.62 5.55
CA TYR A 15 6.32 3.96 5.99
C TYR A 15 6.74 4.55 7.34
N GLU A 16 6.86 3.70 8.36
CA GLU A 16 7.14 4.11 9.75
C GLU A 16 6.18 5.21 10.27
N GLY A 17 4.92 5.14 9.85
CA GLY A 17 3.87 6.10 10.24
C GLY A 17 3.89 7.44 9.47
N ALA A 18 4.89 7.69 8.63
CA ALA A 18 4.93 8.83 7.72
C ALA A 18 4.36 8.48 6.35
N ILE A 19 3.83 9.46 5.62
CA ILE A 19 3.35 9.26 4.24
C ILE A 19 4.49 8.70 3.38
N LEU A 20 4.26 7.54 2.77
CA LEU A 20 5.19 6.98 1.79
C LEU A 20 5.00 7.72 0.47
N ASN A 21 5.99 8.53 0.11
CA ASN A 21 6.04 9.16 -1.21
C ASN A 21 6.49 8.12 -2.24
N GLU A 22 5.57 7.71 -3.11
CA GLU A 22 5.87 6.76 -4.17
C GLU A 22 6.84 7.35 -5.19
N SER A 23 7.67 6.49 -5.78
CA SER A 23 8.68 6.81 -6.79
C SER A 23 8.73 5.70 -7.83
N GLU A 24 9.65 5.80 -8.80
CA GLU A 24 9.88 4.72 -9.76
C GLU A 24 10.29 3.38 -9.10
N TYR A 25 11.00 3.44 -7.97
CA TYR A 25 11.52 2.27 -7.26
C TYR A 25 10.57 1.71 -6.21
N ILE A 26 9.65 2.53 -5.67
CA ILE A 26 8.67 2.11 -4.67
C ILE A 26 7.31 2.67 -5.09
N CYS A 27 6.44 1.82 -5.66
CA CYS A 27 5.13 2.26 -6.14
C CYS A 27 4.06 1.20 -5.98
N THR A 28 2.81 1.64 -5.85
CA THR A 28 1.64 0.79 -5.88
C THR A 28 1.41 0.27 -7.30
N LYS A 29 1.35 -1.04 -7.45
CA LYS A 29 0.91 -1.70 -8.68
C LYS A 29 -0.46 -2.32 -8.47
N ILE A 30 -1.43 -1.87 -9.27
CA ILE A 30 -2.75 -2.49 -9.33
C ILE A 30 -2.77 -3.44 -10.51
N HIS A 31 -2.96 -4.73 -10.26
CA HIS A 31 -3.02 -5.77 -11.28
C HIS A 31 -4.43 -5.99 -11.81
N VAL A 32 -5.43 -5.85 -10.93
CA VAL A 32 -6.84 -6.03 -11.30
C VAL A 32 -7.67 -4.91 -10.69
N ILE A 33 -8.53 -4.32 -11.53
CA ILE A 33 -9.55 -3.37 -11.13
C ILE A 33 -10.91 -3.96 -11.49
N ASN A 34 -11.71 -4.24 -10.46
CA ASN A 34 -13.13 -4.53 -10.62
C ASN A 34 -13.95 -3.31 -10.15
N GLN A 35 -15.29 -3.39 -10.27
CA GLN A 35 -16.19 -2.26 -9.99
C GLN A 35 -15.93 -1.61 -8.61
N SER A 36 -15.70 -2.40 -7.57
CA SER A 36 -15.51 -1.95 -6.19
C SER A 36 -14.28 -2.55 -5.51
N GLU A 37 -13.38 -3.18 -6.27
CA GLU A 37 -12.27 -3.96 -5.72
C GLU A 37 -10.96 -3.67 -6.44
N TYR A 38 -9.90 -3.53 -5.65
CA TYR A 38 -8.51 -3.47 -6.09
C TYR A 38 -7.78 -4.74 -5.66
N HIS A 39 -7.04 -5.33 -6.59
CA HIS A 39 -5.99 -6.30 -6.27
C HIS A 39 -4.65 -5.76 -6.74
N GLY A 40 -3.72 -5.63 -5.80
CA GLY A 40 -2.42 -5.01 -6.07
C GLY A 40 -1.38 -5.31 -5.00
N CYS A 41 -0.23 -4.66 -5.14
CA CYS A 41 0.87 -4.71 -4.17
C CYS A 41 1.57 -3.36 -4.10
N LEU A 42 2.35 -3.17 -3.03
CA LEU A 42 3.43 -2.17 -3.03
C LEU A 42 4.66 -2.88 -3.61
N GLN A 43 5.09 -2.45 -4.79
CA GLN A 43 6.29 -2.98 -5.42
C GLN A 43 7.50 -2.16 -4.95
N LEU A 44 8.54 -2.85 -4.51
CA LEU A 44 9.86 -2.29 -4.25
C LEU A 44 10.84 -2.95 -5.23
N ASP A 45 11.51 -2.14 -6.05
CA ASP A 45 12.56 -2.61 -6.96
C ASP A 45 13.92 -2.58 -6.26
N ASN A 46 14.60 -3.73 -6.23
CA ASN A 46 15.89 -3.93 -5.56
C ASN A 46 15.98 -3.34 -4.13
N PRO A 47 15.06 -3.69 -3.20
CA PRO A 47 15.08 -3.15 -1.85
C PRO A 47 16.32 -3.57 -1.08
N THR A 48 16.78 -2.70 -0.19
CA THR A 48 17.91 -2.95 0.73
C THR A 48 17.46 -2.96 2.17
N HIS A 49 18.37 -3.24 3.11
CA HIS A 49 18.09 -3.16 4.54
C HIS A 49 17.59 -1.76 4.99
N LEU A 50 17.86 -0.70 4.21
CA LEU A 50 17.32 0.64 4.46
C LEU A 50 15.81 0.75 4.22
N ASN A 51 15.23 -0.22 3.51
CA ASN A 51 13.79 -0.31 3.27
C ASN A 51 13.08 -1.15 4.34
N ASN A 52 13.81 -1.68 5.32
CA ASN A 52 13.22 -2.42 6.43
C ASN A 52 12.35 -1.50 7.27
N GLY A 53 11.25 -2.04 7.77
CA GLY A 53 10.36 -1.30 8.64
C GLY A 53 8.91 -1.58 8.34
N ALA A 54 8.06 -0.74 8.91
CA ALA A 54 6.63 -0.94 8.87
C ALA A 54 5.94 -0.21 7.73
N TYR A 55 5.16 -0.96 6.96
CA TYR A 55 4.35 -0.47 5.86
C TYR A 55 2.87 -0.58 6.22
N THR A 56 2.14 0.53 6.16
CA THR A 56 0.70 0.56 6.42
C THR A 56 -0.04 1.02 5.18
N LEU A 57 -1.05 0.26 4.74
CA LEU A 57 -1.97 0.67 3.68
C LEU A 57 -3.26 1.15 4.30
N LEU A 58 -3.63 2.40 4.03
CA LEU A 58 -4.92 3.00 4.35
C LEU A 58 -5.81 2.96 3.11
N ALA A 59 -7.04 2.47 3.27
CA ALA A 59 -8.11 2.56 2.29
C ALA A 59 -9.22 3.47 2.82
N LYS A 60 -9.59 4.52 2.08
CA LYS A 60 -10.57 5.52 2.53
C LYS A 60 -11.61 5.85 1.47
N ASN A 61 -12.86 6.00 1.88
CA ASN A 61 -13.93 6.58 1.05
C ASN A 61 -14.81 7.54 1.87
N ASP A 62 -15.89 8.02 1.27
CA ASP A 62 -16.81 8.99 1.90
C ASP A 62 -17.51 8.47 3.16
N TYR A 63 -17.52 7.15 3.39
CA TYR A 63 -18.21 6.51 4.51
C TYR A 63 -17.27 5.99 5.60
N GLY A 64 -15.96 5.98 5.38
CA GLY A 64 -15.01 5.54 6.39
C GLY A 64 -13.64 5.14 5.84
N GLU A 65 -12.86 4.50 6.69
CA GLU A 65 -11.52 4.03 6.40
C GLU A 65 -11.21 2.71 7.11
N ASP A 66 -10.33 1.90 6.52
CA ASP A 66 -9.69 0.73 7.14
C ASP A 66 -8.21 0.74 6.79
N GLU A 67 -7.38 0.21 7.69
CA GLU A 67 -5.94 0.13 7.50
C GLU A 67 -5.38 -1.24 7.87
N LYS A 68 -4.26 -1.60 7.24
CA LYS A 68 -3.49 -2.81 7.57
C LYS A 68 -2.00 -2.50 7.54
N ARG A 69 -1.29 -2.93 8.59
CA ARG A 69 0.15 -2.79 8.78
C ARG A 69 0.86 -4.13 8.59
N VAL A 70 2.03 -4.11 7.97
CA VAL A 70 2.97 -5.23 7.87
C VAL A 70 4.38 -4.74 8.15
N ASP A 71 5.15 -5.48 8.94
CA ASP A 71 6.57 -5.23 9.12
C ASP A 71 7.35 -6.02 8.07
N ALA A 72 8.14 -5.33 7.24
CA ALA A 72 8.92 -5.92 6.17
C ALA A 72 10.41 -5.90 6.50
N HIS A 73 11.09 -7.01 6.19
CA HIS A 73 12.52 -7.16 6.36
C HIS A 73 13.12 -7.69 5.05
N PHE A 74 13.99 -6.90 4.46
CA PHE A 74 14.69 -7.10 3.19
C PHE A 74 16.18 -7.26 3.45
N MET A 75 16.79 -8.20 2.72
CA MET A 75 18.22 -8.55 2.76
C MET A 75 18.76 -8.81 4.19
N SER A 76 18.80 -10.09 4.55
CA SER A 76 19.42 -10.62 5.77
C SER A 76 20.94 -10.73 5.66
#